data_AF-A0A3P6SS27-F1
#
_entry.id   AF-A0A3P6SS27-F1
#
_cell.length_a   1.000
_cell.length_b   1.000
_cell.length_c   1.000
_cell.angle_alpha   90.00
_cell.angle_beta   90.00
_cell.angle_gamma   90.00
#
_symmetry.space_group_name_H-M   'P 1'
#
loop_
_entity.id
_entity.type
_entity.pdbx_description
1 polymer ?
#
loop_
_entity_poly.entity_id
_entity_poly.type
_entity_poly.pdbx_seq_one_letter_code
_entity_poly.pdbx_strand_id
1 'polypeptide(L)'
;MILEPTDRGPHWKALNDWMQASKPPLQTENVAPALEWIVQCVSYGAATIEDLGPLWEYCKQSEQRGMLLHAFVLSIPLKYLLNHCLKVCEILVSQQRPAEDFEIFGKRLLSGETPEETRPEILRLVLPYISKFDGNDFMRCCVVWSKFISSCQNPADHFAELVVIVESIMECRSEDLSTVLKLKPFVDILDYVR
;
A
#
# COMPACT_ATOMS: atom_id res chain seq x y z
N MET A 1 7.89 15.64 -30.14
CA MET A 1 8.62 14.38 -29.87
C MET A 1 7.72 13.56 -28.95
N ILE A 2 7.20 12.44 -29.45
CA ILE A 2 6.42 11.51 -28.61
C ILE A 2 7.47 10.62 -27.93
N LEU A 3 7.52 10.61 -26.60
CA LEU A 3 8.40 9.71 -25.85
C LEU A 3 7.75 8.33 -25.82
N GLU A 4 8.49 7.31 -26.23
CA GLU A 4 8.03 5.92 -26.13
C GLU A 4 7.91 5.53 -24.64
N PRO A 5 6.76 5.05 -24.16
CA PRO A 5 6.58 4.69 -22.75
C PRO A 5 7.53 3.59 -22.26
N THR A 6 8.06 2.79 -23.18
CA THR A 6 8.99 1.68 -22.90
C THR A 6 10.46 2.10 -22.93
N ASP A 7 10.78 3.28 -23.47
CA ASP A 7 12.13 3.85 -23.39
C ASP A 7 12.34 4.49 -22.03
N ARG A 8 12.87 3.72 -21.07
CA ARG A 8 13.05 4.15 -19.68
C ARG A 8 13.97 5.37 -19.54
N GLY A 9 14.91 5.59 -20.46
CA GLY A 9 15.99 6.57 -20.29
C GLY A 9 15.51 8.02 -20.11
N PRO A 10 14.71 8.56 -21.05
CA PRO A 10 14.12 9.89 -20.92
C PRO A 10 13.22 10.05 -19.70
N HIS A 11 12.43 9.03 -19.36
CA HIS A 11 11.54 9.04 -18.18
C HIS A 11 12.34 9.06 -16.88
N TRP A 12 13.42 8.28 -16.82
CA TRP A 12 14.36 8.29 -15.69
C TRP A 12 14.99 9.65 -15.48
N LYS A 13 15.41 10.30 -16.56
CA LYS A 13 15.97 11.65 -16.49
C LYS A 13 14.94 12.63 -15.92
N ALA A 14 13.73 12.65 -16.46
CA ALA A 14 12.68 13.54 -16.00
C ALA A 14 12.29 13.30 -14.53
N LEU A 15 12.18 12.03 -14.10
CA LEU A 15 11.90 11.71 -12.71
C LEU A 15 13.05 12.10 -11.79
N ASN A 16 14.30 11.86 -12.20
CA ASN A 16 15.47 12.25 -11.42
C ASN A 16 15.58 13.78 -11.27
N ASP A 17 15.35 14.54 -12.36
CA ASP A 17 15.35 16.00 -12.32
C ASP A 17 14.27 16.52 -11.35
N TRP A 18 13.08 15.90 -11.34
CA TRP A 18 12.02 16.21 -10.37
C TRP A 18 12.39 15.84 -8.92
N MET A 19 13.04 14.68 -8.71
CA MET A 19 13.51 14.24 -7.39
C MET A 19 14.62 15.14 -6.84
N GLN A 20 15.46 15.72 -7.70
CA GLN A 20 16.55 16.62 -7.31
C GLN A 20 16.14 18.08 -7.20
N ALA A 21 14.94 18.44 -7.65
CA ALA A 21 14.44 19.81 -7.54
C ALA A 21 14.37 20.26 -6.07
N SER A 22 15.00 21.40 -5.78
CA SER A 22 15.21 21.95 -4.43
C SER A 22 13.95 22.48 -3.75
N LYS A 23 12.80 22.48 -4.44
CA LYS A 23 11.48 22.75 -3.89
C LYS A 23 10.49 21.73 -4.46
N PRO A 24 9.69 21.04 -3.62
CA PRO A 24 8.53 20.33 -4.12
C PRO A 24 7.65 21.33 -4.88
N PRO A 25 7.11 21.01 -6.07
CA PRO A 25 6.16 21.89 -6.72
C PRO A 25 4.96 22.11 -5.77
N LEU A 26 4.67 23.37 -5.48
CA LEU A 26 3.63 23.85 -4.55
C LEU A 26 2.18 23.44 -4.92
N GLN A 27 2.01 22.62 -5.96
CA GLN A 27 0.71 22.13 -6.45
C GLN A 27 0.79 20.61 -6.59
N THR A 28 0.44 19.92 -5.52
CA THR A 28 0.53 18.46 -5.39
C THR A 28 -0.55 17.71 -6.19
N GLU A 29 -1.76 18.26 -6.30
CA GLU A 29 -2.90 17.58 -6.95
C GLU A 29 -2.73 17.39 -8.46
N ASN A 30 -2.12 18.36 -9.16
CA ASN A 30 -1.91 18.27 -10.61
C ASN A 30 -0.72 17.37 -11.00
N VAL A 31 0.11 16.98 -10.03
CA VAL A 31 1.34 16.22 -10.26
C VAL A 31 1.12 14.72 -10.05
N ALA A 32 0.13 14.31 -9.25
CA ALA A 32 -0.08 12.89 -8.91
C ALA A 32 -0.28 11.98 -10.15
N PRO A 33 -1.18 12.28 -11.12
CA PRO A 33 -1.34 11.41 -12.29
C PRO A 33 -0.07 11.33 -13.17
N ALA A 34 0.66 12.44 -13.27
CA ALA A 34 1.92 12.48 -14.01
C ALA A 34 3.03 11.68 -13.31
N LEU A 35 3.05 11.72 -11.97
CA LEU A 35 4.01 10.97 -11.17
C LEU A 35 3.71 9.47 -11.19
N GLU A 36 2.44 9.08 -11.14
CA GLU A 36 2.02 7.70 -11.37
C GLU A 36 2.48 7.20 -12.74
N TRP A 37 2.15 7.94 -13.79
CA TRP A 37 2.50 7.57 -15.17
C TRP A 37 4.02 7.43 -15.36
N ILE A 38 4.81 8.41 -14.88
CA ILE A 38 6.27 8.34 -15.05
C ILE A 38 6.87 7.18 -14.23
N VAL A 39 6.31 6.87 -13.05
CA VAL A 39 6.70 5.69 -12.27
C VAL A 39 6.42 4.41 -13.06
N GLN A 40 5.26 4.28 -13.73
CA GLN A 40 4.96 3.13 -14.59
C GLN A 40 6.02 2.99 -15.71
N CYS A 41 6.37 4.10 -16.36
CA CYS A 41 7.38 4.11 -17.42
C CYS A 41 8.77 3.70 -16.93
N VAL A 42 9.27 4.27 -15.83
CA VAL A 42 10.63 3.94 -15.32
C VAL A 42 10.70 2.52 -14.75
N SER A 43 9.58 1.96 -14.31
CA SER A 43 9.48 0.61 -13.77
C SER A 43 9.13 -0.46 -14.81
N TYR A 44 8.88 -0.05 -16.06
CA TYR A 44 8.65 -0.99 -17.15
C TYR A 44 9.82 -1.95 -17.31
N GLY A 45 9.53 -3.26 -17.23
CA GLY A 45 10.52 -4.33 -17.34
C GLY A 45 11.46 -4.49 -16.13
N ALA A 46 11.25 -3.76 -15.03
CA ALA A 46 12.02 -3.94 -13.81
C ALA A 46 11.73 -5.29 -13.14
N ALA A 47 12.78 -5.95 -12.64
CA ALA A 47 12.70 -7.23 -11.96
C ALA A 47 13.41 -7.22 -10.60
N THR A 48 14.55 -6.53 -10.49
CA THR A 48 15.37 -6.53 -9.27
C THR A 48 15.37 -5.17 -8.58
N ILE A 49 15.74 -5.12 -7.30
CA ILE A 49 15.78 -3.87 -6.53
C ILE A 49 16.71 -2.85 -7.19
N GLU A 50 17.80 -3.32 -7.79
CA GLU A 50 18.80 -2.49 -8.47
C GLU A 50 18.20 -1.74 -9.66
N ASP A 51 17.24 -2.34 -10.37
CA ASP A 51 16.57 -1.71 -11.52
C ASP A 51 15.88 -0.39 -11.14
N LEU A 52 15.43 -0.27 -9.88
CA LEU A 52 14.76 0.90 -9.31
C LEU A 52 15.49 1.47 -8.10
N GLY A 53 16.78 1.17 -7.94
CA GLY A 53 17.57 1.51 -6.76
C GLY A 53 17.43 2.96 -6.30
N PRO A 54 17.58 3.96 -7.20
CA PRO A 54 17.36 5.35 -6.84
C PRO A 54 15.94 5.62 -6.30
N LEU A 55 14.88 5.09 -6.94
CA LEU A 55 13.50 5.28 -6.44
C LEU A 55 13.33 4.70 -5.05
N TRP A 56 13.90 3.53 -4.76
CA TRP A 56 13.85 2.95 -3.42
C TRP A 56 14.48 3.85 -2.37
N GLU A 57 15.66 4.41 -2.65
CA GLU A 57 16.33 5.31 -1.71
C GLU A 57 15.55 6.60 -1.49
N TYR A 58 14.94 7.16 -2.53
CA TYR A 58 14.06 8.32 -2.39
C TYR A 58 12.76 7.99 -1.64
N CYS A 59 12.18 6.83 -1.90
CA CYS A 59 10.97 6.37 -1.22
C CYS A 59 11.18 6.15 0.28
N LYS A 60 12.42 5.94 0.75
CA LYS A 60 12.75 5.83 2.18
C LYS A 60 12.86 7.17 2.91
N GLN A 61 12.90 8.30 2.21
CA GLN A 61 13.05 9.62 2.81
C GLN A 61 11.68 10.20 3.22
N SER A 62 11.45 10.35 4.53
CA SER A 62 10.12 10.61 5.12
C SER A 62 9.57 12.03 4.94
N GLU A 63 10.42 13.06 4.75
CA GLU A 63 9.97 14.45 4.95
C GLU A 63 9.21 15.09 3.77
N GLN A 64 9.40 14.64 2.52
CA GLN A 64 8.83 15.36 1.34
C GLN A 64 8.40 14.46 0.17
N ARG A 65 8.50 13.14 0.29
CA ARG A 65 8.34 12.21 -0.85
C ARG A 65 7.19 11.22 -0.69
N GLY A 66 6.24 11.51 0.21
CA GLY A 66 5.04 10.70 0.40
C GLY A 66 4.26 10.45 -0.89
N MET A 67 4.13 11.46 -1.75
CA MET A 67 3.50 11.32 -3.07
C MET A 67 4.26 10.36 -3.98
N LEU A 68 5.61 10.36 -3.93
CA LEU A 68 6.41 9.44 -4.73
C LEU A 68 6.22 8.01 -4.24
N LEU A 69 6.19 7.79 -2.92
CA LEU A 69 5.92 6.47 -2.37
C LEU A 69 4.50 5.99 -2.71
N HIS A 70 3.50 6.85 -2.61
CA HIS A 70 2.13 6.56 -3.06
C HIS A 70 2.11 6.14 -4.53
N ALA A 71 2.67 6.96 -5.42
CA ALA A 71 2.77 6.67 -6.85
C ALA A 71 3.54 5.36 -7.10
N PHE A 72 4.63 5.13 -6.36
CA PHE A 72 5.44 3.90 -6.42
C PHE A 72 4.60 2.66 -6.12
N VAL A 73 3.92 2.61 -4.97
CA VAL A 73 3.08 1.49 -4.59
C VAL A 73 1.95 1.27 -5.60
N LEU A 74 1.31 2.36 -6.03
CA LEU A 74 0.19 2.31 -6.97
C LEU A 74 0.61 1.81 -8.36
N SER A 75 1.81 2.14 -8.82
CA SER A 75 2.15 2.09 -10.25
C SER A 75 3.21 1.07 -10.67
N ILE A 76 4.05 0.56 -9.77
CA ILE A 76 5.06 -0.43 -10.17
C ILE A 76 4.42 -1.73 -10.68
N PRO A 77 5.09 -2.51 -11.55
CA PRO A 77 4.56 -3.78 -12.06
C PRO A 77 4.15 -4.71 -10.92
N LEU A 78 2.99 -5.36 -11.03
CA LEU A 78 2.47 -6.22 -9.97
C LEU A 78 3.44 -7.34 -9.59
N LYS A 79 4.04 -8.00 -10.59
CA LYS A 79 5.05 -9.02 -10.35
C LYS A 79 6.24 -8.49 -9.54
N TYR A 80 6.67 -7.26 -9.83
CA TYR A 80 7.75 -6.61 -9.10
C TYR A 80 7.32 -6.30 -7.66
N LEU A 81 6.12 -5.73 -7.47
CA LEU A 81 5.57 -5.45 -6.14
C LEU A 81 5.52 -6.72 -5.28
N LEU A 82 5.00 -7.83 -5.81
CA LEU A 82 4.85 -9.08 -5.06
C LEU A 82 6.20 -9.66 -4.64
N ASN A 83 7.23 -9.56 -5.48
CA ASN A 83 8.58 -10.01 -5.15
C ASN A 83 9.25 -9.16 -4.05
N HIS A 84 8.82 -7.90 -3.88
CA HIS A 84 9.45 -6.94 -2.96
C HIS A 84 8.48 -6.38 -1.91
N CYS A 85 7.34 -7.05 -1.71
CA CYS A 85 6.20 -6.53 -0.96
C CYS A 85 6.51 -6.28 0.52
N LEU A 86 7.32 -7.14 1.16
CA LEU A 86 7.74 -6.94 2.54
C LEU A 86 8.51 -5.62 2.71
N LYS A 87 9.42 -5.32 1.79
CA LYS A 87 10.22 -4.09 1.84
C LYS A 87 9.36 -2.85 1.60
N VAL A 88 8.34 -2.94 0.75
CA VAL A 88 7.34 -1.88 0.60
C VAL A 88 6.59 -1.68 1.93
N CYS A 89 6.13 -2.77 2.55
CA CYS A 89 5.42 -2.74 3.82
C CYS A 89 6.23 -2.06 4.93
N GLU A 90 7.51 -2.43 5.09
CA GLU A 90 8.42 -1.81 6.06
C GLU A 90 8.55 -0.30 5.86
N ILE A 91 8.63 0.17 4.61
CA ILE A 91 8.72 1.60 4.30
C ILE A 91 7.40 2.31 4.63
N LEU A 92 6.25 1.73 4.29
CA LEU A 92 4.94 2.30 4.60
C LEU A 92 4.74 2.49 6.12
N VAL A 93 5.09 1.46 6.90
CA VAL A 93 4.97 1.49 8.36
C VAL A 93 5.97 2.46 8.99
N SER A 94 7.24 2.41 8.58
CA SER A 94 8.30 3.26 9.14
C SER A 94 8.07 4.76 8.90
N GLN A 95 7.44 5.11 7.77
CA GLN A 95 7.10 6.50 7.44
C GLN A 95 5.74 6.95 7.94
N GLN A 96 5.03 6.09 8.68
CA GLN A 96 3.71 6.40 9.21
C GLN A 96 2.74 6.89 8.12
N ARG A 97 2.66 6.14 7.03
CA ARG A 97 1.83 6.51 5.86
C ARG A 97 0.33 6.52 6.19
N PRO A 98 -0.47 7.32 5.46
CA PRO A 98 -1.92 7.39 5.67
C PRO A 98 -2.61 6.08 5.26
N ALA A 99 -3.83 5.88 5.75
CA ALA A 99 -4.65 4.68 5.49
C ALA A 99 -4.83 4.38 4.00
N GLU A 100 -4.90 5.41 3.15
CA GLU A 100 -5.01 5.26 1.70
C GLU A 100 -3.87 4.43 1.09
N ASP A 101 -2.63 4.62 1.54
CA ASP A 101 -1.48 3.87 1.03
C ASP A 101 -1.56 2.38 1.43
N PHE A 102 -2.06 2.10 2.65
CA PHE A 102 -2.27 0.73 3.13
C PHE A 102 -3.43 0.04 2.42
N GLU A 103 -4.48 0.78 2.08
CA GLU A 103 -5.60 0.27 1.30
C GLU A 103 -5.15 -0.09 -0.13
N ILE A 104 -4.43 0.81 -0.80
CA ILE A 104 -3.89 0.58 -2.14
C ILE A 104 -2.94 -0.61 -2.12
N PHE A 105 -2.00 -0.64 -1.18
CA PHE A 105 -1.05 -1.73 -1.04
C PHE A 105 -1.77 -3.08 -0.87
N GLY A 106 -2.71 -3.18 0.08
CA GLY A 106 -3.47 -4.42 0.30
C GLY A 106 -4.29 -4.85 -0.91
N LYS A 107 -4.96 -3.92 -1.60
CA LYS A 107 -5.69 -4.21 -2.87
C LYS A 107 -4.77 -4.73 -3.96
N ARG A 108 -3.57 -4.18 -4.04
CA ARG A 108 -2.56 -4.62 -5.01
C ARG A 108 -2.02 -6.00 -4.67
N LEU A 109 -1.78 -6.31 -3.40
CA LEU A 109 -1.40 -7.66 -2.97
C LEU A 109 -2.48 -8.69 -3.31
N LEU A 110 -3.76 -8.34 -3.09
CA LEU A 110 -4.91 -9.17 -3.44
C LEU A 110 -5.08 -9.41 -4.95
N SER A 111 -4.48 -8.56 -5.79
CA SER A 111 -4.57 -8.68 -7.25
C SER A 111 -3.59 -9.71 -7.82
N GLY A 112 -2.75 -10.34 -6.99
CA GLY A 112 -1.87 -11.42 -7.40
C GLY A 112 -1.51 -12.35 -6.24
N GLU A 113 -0.49 -13.18 -6.44
CA GLU A 113 -0.09 -14.20 -5.47
C GLU A 113 1.05 -13.68 -4.60
N THR A 114 0.73 -13.27 -3.38
CA THR A 114 1.77 -12.88 -2.40
C THR A 114 2.45 -14.13 -1.86
N PRO A 115 3.81 -14.21 -1.85
CA PRO A 115 4.54 -15.38 -1.37
C PRO A 115 4.14 -15.77 0.06
N GLU A 116 3.80 -17.04 0.29
CA GLU A 116 3.19 -17.50 1.55
C GLU A 116 4.08 -17.24 2.76
N GLU A 117 5.39 -17.41 2.60
CA GLU A 117 6.40 -17.13 3.60
C GLU A 117 6.42 -15.67 4.05
N THR A 118 5.98 -14.74 3.19
CA THR A 118 6.03 -13.31 3.44
C THR A 118 4.76 -12.78 4.09
N ARG A 119 3.62 -13.47 3.90
CA ARG A 119 2.30 -12.98 4.36
C ARG A 119 2.21 -12.79 5.87
N PRO A 120 2.67 -13.73 6.73
CA PRO A 120 2.60 -13.54 8.18
C PRO A 120 3.39 -12.31 8.64
N GLU A 121 4.54 -12.06 8.01
CA GLU A 121 5.37 -10.91 8.38
C GLU A 121 4.73 -9.58 7.97
N ILE A 122 4.11 -9.52 6.78
CA ILE A 122 3.32 -8.36 6.37
C ILE A 122 2.19 -8.09 7.38
N LEU A 123 1.42 -9.12 7.75
CA LEU A 123 0.30 -8.97 8.70
C LEU A 123 0.79 -8.46 10.05
N ARG A 124 1.88 -9.06 10.58
CA ARG A 124 2.51 -8.65 11.84
C ARG A 124 2.94 -7.18 11.85
N LEU A 125 3.36 -6.64 10.70
CA LEU A 125 3.75 -5.23 10.57
C LEU A 125 2.55 -4.30 10.41
N VAL A 126 1.57 -4.71 9.59
CA VAL A 126 0.48 -3.85 9.15
C VAL A 126 -0.64 -3.74 10.17
N LEU A 127 -1.08 -4.85 10.77
CA LEU A 127 -2.26 -4.85 11.65
C LEU A 127 -2.10 -3.94 12.88
N PRO A 128 -0.96 -3.95 13.61
CA PRO A 128 -0.75 -3.03 14.74
C PRO A 128 -0.65 -1.57 14.31
N TYR A 129 -0.37 -1.31 13.04
CA TYR A 129 -0.32 0.03 12.50
C TYR A 129 -1.71 0.51 12.07
N ILE A 130 -2.48 -0.33 11.39
CA ILE A 130 -3.88 -0.05 11.00
C ILE A 130 -4.74 0.24 12.22
N SER A 131 -4.58 -0.48 13.32
CA SER A 131 -5.37 -0.28 14.54
C SER A 131 -5.20 1.11 15.17
N LYS A 132 -4.24 1.91 14.71
CA LYS A 132 -4.04 3.31 15.13
C LYS A 132 -4.84 4.32 14.30
N PHE A 133 -5.43 3.89 13.18
CA PHE A 133 -6.32 4.75 12.41
C PHE A 133 -7.69 4.86 13.11
N ASP A 134 -8.41 5.94 12.82
CA ASP A 134 -9.72 6.21 13.40
C ASP A 134 -10.84 6.13 12.36
N GLY A 135 -12.04 5.75 12.80
CA GLY A 135 -13.28 5.86 12.04
C GLY A 135 -13.23 5.19 10.65
N ASN A 136 -13.57 5.95 9.61
CA ASN A 136 -13.67 5.43 8.24
C ASN A 136 -12.33 4.92 7.69
N ASP A 137 -11.20 5.53 8.06
CA ASP A 137 -9.89 5.14 7.56
C ASP A 137 -9.45 3.78 8.11
N PHE A 138 -9.75 3.53 9.39
CA PHE A 138 -9.61 2.22 10.00
C PHE A 138 -10.47 1.17 9.31
N MET A 139 -11.77 1.47 9.14
CA MET A 139 -12.73 0.53 8.56
C MET A 139 -12.40 0.18 7.09
N ARG A 140 -11.97 1.15 6.27
CA ARG A 140 -11.50 0.92 4.89
C ARG A 140 -10.33 -0.06 4.87
N CYS A 141 -9.36 0.15 5.75
CA CYS A 141 -8.23 -0.76 5.90
C CYS A 141 -8.69 -2.16 6.33
N CYS A 142 -9.54 -2.28 7.35
CA CYS A 142 -10.05 -3.58 7.81
C CYS A 142 -10.68 -4.42 6.68
N VAL A 143 -11.47 -3.84 5.78
CA VAL A 143 -12.07 -4.59 4.66
C VAL A 143 -11.02 -5.24 3.78
N VAL A 144 -10.00 -4.47 3.39
CA VAL A 144 -8.96 -4.95 2.49
C VAL A 144 -8.09 -5.99 3.18
N TRP A 145 -7.70 -5.73 4.41
CA TRP A 145 -6.77 -6.59 5.14
C TRP A 145 -7.44 -7.87 5.66
N SER A 146 -8.74 -7.85 5.99
CA SER A 146 -9.52 -9.08 6.23
C SER A 146 -9.57 -9.97 5.00
N LYS A 147 -9.76 -9.41 3.79
CA LYS A 147 -9.67 -10.15 2.51
C LYS A 147 -8.27 -10.71 2.27
N PHE A 148 -7.23 -9.99 2.68
CA PHE A 148 -5.85 -10.47 2.56
C PHE A 148 -5.56 -11.63 3.50
N ILE A 149 -6.03 -11.58 4.76
CA ILE A 149 -5.95 -12.71 5.71
C ILE A 149 -6.74 -13.92 5.21
N SER A 150 -7.90 -13.64 4.62
CA SER A 150 -8.84 -14.58 4.01
C SER A 150 -8.26 -15.43 2.88
N SER A 151 -7.32 -14.88 2.12
CA SER A 151 -6.67 -15.59 1.02
C SER A 151 -5.48 -16.44 1.48
N CYS A 152 -5.19 -16.52 2.78
CA CYS A 152 -4.15 -17.40 3.33
C CYS A 152 -4.61 -18.86 3.28
N GLN A 153 -3.72 -19.77 2.89
CA GLN A 153 -4.07 -21.20 2.77
C GLN A 153 -4.18 -21.92 4.12
N ASN A 154 -3.61 -21.36 5.21
CA ASN A 154 -3.68 -21.96 6.55
C ASN A 154 -4.89 -21.45 7.35
N PRO A 155 -5.91 -22.28 7.62
CA PRO A 155 -7.12 -21.86 8.34
C PRO A 155 -6.87 -21.50 9.82
N ALA A 156 -5.84 -22.05 10.45
CA ALA A 156 -5.57 -21.79 11.88
C ALA A 156 -5.03 -20.37 12.12
N ASP A 157 -4.09 -19.93 11.28
CA ASP A 157 -3.53 -18.58 11.32
C ASP A 157 -4.57 -17.53 10.89
N HIS A 158 -5.47 -17.93 9.98
CA HIS A 158 -6.58 -17.12 9.50
C HIS A 158 -7.52 -16.64 10.61
N PHE A 159 -7.97 -17.54 11.50
CA PHE A 159 -8.91 -17.17 12.56
C PHE A 159 -8.28 -16.28 13.63
N ALA A 160 -7.01 -16.51 13.98
CA ALA A 160 -6.32 -15.70 14.99
C ALA A 160 -6.20 -14.23 14.55
N GLU A 161 -5.79 -13.99 13.29
CA GLU A 161 -5.63 -12.63 12.76
C GLU A 161 -6.97 -11.93 12.50
N LEU A 162 -8.01 -12.68 12.09
CA LEU A 162 -9.36 -12.13 12.00
C LEU A 162 -9.94 -11.74 13.36
N VAL A 163 -9.69 -12.53 14.40
CA VAL A 163 -10.10 -12.18 15.77
C VAL A 163 -9.48 -10.85 16.18
N VAL A 164 -8.19 -10.63 15.91
CA VAL A 164 -7.52 -9.35 16.21
C VAL A 164 -8.21 -8.17 15.50
N ILE A 165 -8.61 -8.32 14.23
CA ILE A 165 -9.35 -7.27 13.52
C ILE A 165 -10.73 -7.04 14.15
N VAL A 166 -11.48 -8.10 14.46
CA VAL A 166 -12.80 -7.99 15.07
C VAL A 166 -12.72 -7.36 16.46
N GLU A 167 -11.76 -7.77 17.28
CA GLU A 167 -11.49 -7.17 18.60
C GLU A 167 -11.15 -5.68 18.45
N SER A 168 -10.26 -5.34 17.51
CA SER A 168 -9.90 -3.93 17.24
C SER A 168 -11.10 -3.09 16.80
N ILE A 169 -12.03 -3.68 16.03
CA ILE A 169 -13.28 -3.01 15.63
C ILE A 169 -14.20 -2.80 16.84
N MET A 170 -14.35 -3.81 17.69
CA MET A 170 -15.17 -3.72 18.91
C MET A 170 -14.59 -2.73 19.92
N GLU A 171 -13.26 -2.55 19.94
CA GLU A 171 -12.57 -1.59 20.78
C GLU A 171 -12.49 -0.17 20.17
N CYS A 172 -12.86 0.01 18.90
CA CYS A 172 -12.81 1.29 18.21
C CYS A 172 -13.82 2.27 18.85
N ARG A 173 -13.33 3.08 19.80
CA ARG A 173 -14.10 3.87 20.78
C ARG A 173 -14.87 5.06 20.20
N SER A 174 -14.91 5.24 18.88
CA SER A 174 -15.39 6.48 18.26
C SER A 174 -16.82 6.44 17.72
N GLU A 175 -17.43 5.26 17.57
CA GLU A 175 -18.80 5.13 17.08
C GLU A 175 -19.65 4.20 17.96
N ASP A 176 -20.92 4.55 18.17
CA ASP A 176 -21.92 3.63 18.74
C ASP A 176 -21.88 2.31 17.97
N LEU A 177 -21.88 1.17 18.67
CA LEU A 177 -21.88 -0.17 18.07
C LEU A 177 -22.95 -0.29 16.97
N SER A 178 -24.08 0.41 17.11
CA SER A 178 -25.13 0.45 16.09
C SER A 178 -24.70 1.07 14.75
N THR A 179 -23.69 1.95 14.75
CA THR A 179 -23.11 2.59 13.57
C THR A 179 -22.12 1.65 12.91
N VAL A 180 -21.23 1.04 13.68
CA VAL A 180 -20.27 0.02 13.21
C VAL A 180 -21.00 -1.15 12.54
N LEU A 181 -22.10 -1.63 13.15
CA LEU A 181 -22.95 -2.69 12.59
C LEU A 181 -23.63 -2.32 11.26
N LYS A 182 -23.78 -1.03 10.95
CA LYS A 182 -24.36 -0.53 9.69
C LYS A 182 -23.30 -0.27 8.62
N LEU A 183 -22.01 -0.25 8.99
CA LEU A 183 -20.94 -0.07 8.02
C LEU A 183 -20.90 -1.31 7.14
N LYS A 184 -21.16 -1.12 5.84
CA LYS A 184 -20.98 -2.15 4.81
C LYS A 184 -19.64 -2.91 4.95
N PRO A 185 -18.50 -2.24 5.23
CA PRO A 185 -17.26 -2.88 5.64
C PRO A 185 -17.37 -3.99 6.70
N PHE A 186 -18.09 -3.74 7.78
CA PHE A 186 -18.25 -4.69 8.88
C PHE A 186 -19.19 -5.83 8.50
N VAL A 187 -20.27 -5.52 7.80
CA VAL A 187 -21.19 -6.53 7.25
C VAL A 187 -20.45 -7.44 6.27
N ASP A 188 -19.61 -6.89 5.39
CA ASP A 188 -18.79 -7.67 4.45
C ASP A 188 -17.80 -8.59 5.20
N ILE A 189 -17.29 -8.18 6.38
CA ILE A 189 -16.44 -9.02 7.25
C ILE A 189 -17.27 -10.12 7.91
N LEU A 190 -18.45 -9.81 8.45
CA LEU A 190 -19.33 -10.79 9.10
C LEU A 190 -19.89 -11.82 8.11
N ASP A 191 -20.33 -11.38 6.94
CA ASP A 191 -20.79 -12.24 5.84
C ASP A 191 -19.68 -13.15 5.35
N TYR A 192 -18.41 -12.72 5.47
CA TYR A 192 -17.25 -13.53 5.13
C TYR A 192 -16.95 -14.61 6.19
N VAL A 193 -17.15 -14.33 7.48
CA VAL A 193 -16.92 -15.29 8.58
C VAL A 193 -18.01 -16.37 8.66
N ARG A 194 -19.20 -16.10 8.10
CA ARG A 194 -20.37 -16.98 8.12
C ARG A 194 -20.32 -18.09 7.07
#